data_AF-A0A3E3IDQ5-F1
#
_entry.id   AF-A0A3E3IDQ5-F1
#
_cell.length_a   1.000
_cell.length_b   1.000
_cell.length_c   1.000
_cell.angle_alpha   90.00
_cell.angle_beta   90.00
_cell.angle_gamma   90.00
#
_symmetry.space_group_name_H-M   'P 1'
#
loop_
_entity.id
_entity.type
_entity.pdbx_description
1 polymer ?
#
loop_
_entity_poly.entity_id
_entity_poly.type
_entity_poly.pdbx_seq_one_letter_code
_entity_poly.pdbx_strand_id
1 'polypeptide(L)'
;MALVKCPECGRERVSDTAEACPDCGYNVRAHYERVKEENEKRLEEEESVLSAERESEEEKTLEEETASKEERISERQNERMESGRYLENGFQIQQKDIILMSVLGIRCENCGN
;
A
#
# COMPACT_ATOMS: atom_id res chain seq x y z
N MET A 1 42.94 4.18 -10.64
CA MET A 1 44.01 4.88 -9.89
C MET A 1 43.55 6.29 -9.66
N ALA A 2 43.10 6.56 -8.45
CA ALA A 2 42.79 7.90 -7.98
C ALA A 2 43.94 8.42 -7.10
N LEU A 3 44.20 9.72 -7.18
CA LEU A 3 45.11 10.40 -6.27
C LEU A 3 44.31 10.81 -5.04
N VAL A 4 44.62 10.18 -3.91
CA VAL A 4 43.97 10.38 -2.62
C VAL A 4 44.87 11.12 -1.64
N LYS A 5 44.29 11.55 -0.52
CA LYS A 5 45.04 12.12 0.60
C LYS A 5 45.41 11.01 1.57
N CYS A 6 46.62 11.09 2.13
CA CYS A 6 46.99 10.22 3.24
C CYS A 6 46.17 10.60 4.49
N PRO A 7 45.45 9.65 5.12
CA PRO A 7 44.64 9.94 6.31
C PRO A 7 45.48 10.30 7.54
N GLU A 8 46.75 9.89 7.58
CA GLU A 8 47.64 10.17 8.71
C GLU A 8 48.38 11.51 8.58
N CYS A 9 49.20 11.65 7.53
CA CYS A 9 50.08 12.83 7.40
C CYS A 9 49.48 13.95 6.56
N GLY A 10 48.30 13.76 5.97
CA GLY A 10 47.62 14.75 5.14
C GLY A 10 48.30 15.01 3.78
N ARG A 11 49.36 14.28 3.43
CA ARG A 11 50.02 14.41 2.11
C ARG A 11 49.02 14.13 1.00
N GLU A 12 48.94 15.06 0.07
CA GLU A 12 48.10 14.96 -1.12
C GLU A 12 48.83 14.18 -2.23
N ARG A 13 48.06 13.68 -3.21
CA ARG A 13 48.58 12.94 -4.37
C ARG A 13 49.26 11.61 -4.01
N VAL A 14 48.72 10.87 -3.05
CA VAL A 14 49.10 9.48 -2.80
C VAL A 14 48.20 8.57 -3.65
N SER A 15 48.74 7.52 -4.26
CA SER A 15 47.91 6.57 -5.03
C SER A 15 47.01 5.79 -4.07
N ASP A 16 45.73 5.66 -4.40
CA ASP A 16 44.76 4.80 -3.69
C ASP A 16 45.20 3.33 -3.64
N THR A 17 45.96 2.89 -4.64
CA THR A 17 46.51 1.54 -4.74
C THR A 17 47.89 1.34 -4.09
N ALA A 18 48.53 2.39 -3.56
CA ALA A 18 49.86 2.27 -2.95
C ALA A 18 49.79 1.48 -1.63
N GLU A 19 50.71 0.54 -1.41
CA GLU A 19 50.78 -0.23 -0.15
C GLU A 19 50.94 0.70 1.05
N ALA A 20 51.90 1.62 0.98
CA ALA A 20 52.17 2.60 2.03
C ALA A 20 52.39 4.02 1.48
N CYS A 21 52.11 5.02 2.32
CA CYS A 21 52.41 6.41 2.02
C CYS A 21 53.94 6.62 1.99
N PRO A 22 54.49 7.23 0.92
CA PRO A 22 55.94 7.43 0.80
C PRO A 22 56.53 8.44 1.80
N ASP A 23 55.69 9.16 2.56
CA ASP A 23 56.11 10.22 3.48
C ASP A 23 56.19 9.73 4.93
N CYS A 24 55.13 9.06 5.39
CA CYS A 24 54.98 8.63 6.78
C CYS A 24 54.97 7.10 6.96
N GLY A 25 54.93 6.32 5.87
CA GLY A 25 54.90 4.86 5.91
C GLY A 25 53.54 4.24 6.28
N TYR A 26 52.47 5.02 6.39
CA TYR A 26 51.14 4.50 6.71
C TYR A 26 50.60 3.58 5.61
N ASN A 27 49.97 2.45 5.97
CA ASN A 27 49.39 1.50 5.01
C ASN A 27 48.09 2.04 4.40
N VAL A 28 48.22 2.72 3.25
CA VAL A 28 47.12 3.39 2.56
C VAL A 28 46.14 2.37 1.95
N ARG A 29 46.67 1.32 1.32
CA ARG A 29 45.86 0.25 0.72
C ARG A 29 44.90 -0.39 1.73
N ALA A 30 45.43 -0.85 2.86
CA ALA A 30 44.65 -1.52 3.89
C ALA A 30 43.56 -0.62 4.51
N HIS A 31 43.82 0.69 4.59
CA HIS A 31 42.83 1.66 5.06
C HIS A 31 41.66 1.77 4.07
N TYR A 32 41.95 2.03 2.80
CA TYR A 32 40.89 2.25 1.80
C TYR A 32 40.15 0.96 1.42
N GLU A 33 40.80 -0.22 1.49
CA GLU A 33 40.11 -1.51 1.34
C GLU A 33 39.06 -1.70 2.44
N ARG A 34 39.42 -1.46 3.72
CA ARG A 34 38.47 -1.55 4.83
C ARG A 34 37.32 -0.55 4.69
N VAL A 35 37.64 0.69 4.31
CA VAL A 35 36.64 1.74 4.07
C VAL A 35 35.70 1.34 2.92
N LYS A 36 36.22 0.71 1.87
CA LYS A 36 35.39 0.22 0.75
C LYS A 36 34.43 -0.87 1.21
N GLU A 37 34.92 -1.88 1.92
CA GLU A 37 34.10 -2.96 2.47
C GLU A 37 33.02 -2.44 3.45
N GLU A 38 33.38 -1.50 4.33
CA GLU A 38 32.44 -0.89 5.27
C GLU A 38 31.36 -0.09 4.54
N ASN A 39 31.74 0.70 3.53
CA ASN A 39 30.77 1.43 2.72
C ASN A 39 29.86 0.49 1.92
N GLU A 40 30.39 -0.60 1.36
CA GLU A 40 29.59 -1.59 0.64
C GLU A 40 28.54 -2.22 1.56
N LYS A 41 28.92 -2.63 2.78
CA LYS A 41 27.97 -3.15 3.78
C LYS A 41 26.91 -2.12 4.17
N ARG A 42 27.32 -0.86 4.40
CA ARG A 42 26.37 0.21 4.73
C ARG A 42 25.38 0.45 3.60
N LEU A 43 25.84 0.43 2.34
CA LEU A 43 24.97 0.57 1.17
C LEU A 43 24.00 -0.61 1.04
N GLU A 44 24.43 -1.85 1.28
CA GLU A 44 23.55 -3.02 1.31
C GLU A 44 22.51 -2.93 2.43
N GLU A 45 22.90 -2.49 3.62
CA GLU A 45 21.98 -2.27 4.74
C GLU A 45 20.97 -1.17 4.41
N GLU A 46 21.42 -0.02 3.90
CA GLU A 46 20.55 1.07 3.44
C GLU A 46 19.56 0.62 2.36
N GLU A 47 20.01 -0.18 1.38
CA GLU A 47 19.15 -0.73 0.33
C GLU A 47 18.10 -1.68 0.91
N SER A 48 18.48 -2.53 1.86
CA SER A 48 17.56 -3.48 2.50
C SER A 48 16.47 -2.80 3.35
N VAL A 49 16.82 -1.71 4.03
CA VAL A 49 15.86 -0.90 4.78
C VAL A 49 14.88 -0.21 3.82
N LEU A 50 15.39 0.40 2.74
CA LEU A 50 14.57 1.05 1.72
C LEU A 50 13.65 0.09 0.97
N SER A 51 14.03 -1.18 0.80
CA SER A 51 13.12 -2.19 0.23
C SER A 51 12.03 -2.59 1.20
N ALA A 52 12.37 -2.84 2.47
CA ALA A 52 11.39 -3.21 3.49
C ALA A 52 10.37 -2.09 3.76
N GLU A 53 10.81 -0.83 3.75
CA GLU A 53 9.92 0.34 3.87
C GLU A 53 8.92 0.38 2.71
N ARG A 54 9.40 0.23 1.47
CA ARG A 54 8.53 0.19 0.28
C ARG A 54 7.53 -0.96 0.32
N GLU A 55 7.95 -2.16 0.71
CA GLU A 55 7.05 -3.30 0.87
C GLU A 55 5.95 -3.00 1.91
N SER A 56 6.31 -2.37 3.04
CA SER A 56 5.34 -2.00 4.07
C SER A 56 4.36 -0.91 3.63
N GLU A 57 4.81 0.02 2.78
CA GLU A 57 3.95 1.06 2.20
C GLU A 57 2.98 0.45 1.18
N GLU A 58 3.47 -0.42 0.30
CA GLU A 58 2.63 -1.15 -0.66
C GLU A 58 1.57 -1.98 0.06
N GLU A 59 1.93 -2.73 1.12
CA GLU A 59 0.97 -3.49 1.93
C GLU A 59 -0.13 -2.61 2.52
N LYS A 60 0.22 -1.47 3.13
CA LYS A 60 -0.76 -0.51 3.67
C LYS A 60 -1.70 0.02 2.59
N THR A 61 -1.17 0.37 1.42
CA THR A 61 -2.02 0.87 0.32
C THR A 61 -3.02 -0.19 -0.14
N LEU A 62 -2.60 -1.45 -0.23
CA LEU A 62 -3.49 -2.56 -0.60
C LEU A 62 -4.56 -2.82 0.46
N GLU A 63 -4.21 -2.76 1.75
CA GLU A 63 -5.17 -2.85 2.86
C GLU A 63 -6.21 -1.72 2.81
N GLU A 64 -5.79 -0.48 2.58
CA GLU A 64 -6.72 0.67 2.45
C GLU A 64 -7.64 0.52 1.24
N GLU A 65 -7.11 0.11 0.09
CA GLU A 65 -7.89 -0.11 -1.13
C GLU A 65 -8.91 -1.24 -0.96
N THR A 66 -8.52 -2.34 -0.31
CA THR A 66 -9.42 -3.47 -0.04
C THR A 66 -10.53 -3.10 0.93
N ALA A 67 -10.20 -2.39 2.02
CA ALA A 67 -11.19 -1.88 2.97
C ALA A 67 -12.21 -0.95 2.29
N SER A 68 -11.74 0.00 1.47
CA SER A 68 -12.63 0.90 0.72
C SER A 68 -13.52 0.14 -0.26
N LYS A 69 -13.01 -0.90 -0.91
CA LYS A 69 -13.80 -1.73 -1.84
C LYS A 69 -14.86 -2.56 -1.13
N GLU A 70 -14.54 -3.13 0.04
CA GLU A 70 -15.50 -3.88 0.85
C GLU A 70 -16.65 -3.01 1.35
N GLU A 71 -16.35 -1.80 1.81
CA GLU A 71 -17.36 -0.81 2.20
C GLU A 71 -18.33 -0.53 1.04
N ARG A 72 -17.80 -0.21 -0.15
CA ARG A 72 -18.61 0.02 -1.35
C ARG A 72 -19.46 -1.19 -1.78
N ILE A 73 -18.97 -2.41 -1.55
CA ILE A 73 -19.73 -3.64 -1.82
C ILE A 73 -20.88 -3.77 -0.82
N SER A 74 -20.62 -3.51 0.46
CA SER A 74 -21.62 -3.59 1.52
C SER A 74 -22.76 -2.59 1.32
N GLU A 75 -22.45 -1.35 0.94
CA GLU A 75 -23.43 -0.31 0.61
C GLU A 75 -24.33 -0.76 -0.54
N ARG A 76 -23.74 -1.23 -1.65
CA ARG A 76 -24.49 -1.73 -2.81
C ARG A 76 -25.38 -2.92 -2.46
N GLN A 77 -24.93 -3.81 -1.58
CA GLN A 77 -25.73 -4.95 -1.12
C GLN A 77 -26.90 -4.50 -0.25
N ASN A 78 -26.69 -3.53 0.64
CA ASN A 78 -27.76 -2.95 1.46
C ASN A 78 -28.83 -2.28 0.59
N GLU A 79 -28.43 -1.47 -0.40
CA GLU A 79 -29.35 -0.84 -1.36
C GLU A 79 -30.20 -1.86 -2.13
N ARG A 80 -29.59 -2.96 -2.58
CA ARG A 80 -30.30 -4.07 -3.25
C ARG A 80 -31.30 -4.74 -2.30
N MET A 81 -30.92 -4.96 -1.05
CA MET A 81 -31.80 -5.58 -0.04
C MET A 81 -32.97 -4.66 0.34
N GLU A 82 -32.72 -3.37 0.51
CA GLU A 82 -33.79 -2.38 0.72
C GLU A 82 -34.77 -2.35 -0.44
N SER A 83 -34.27 -2.31 -1.68
CA SER A 83 -35.12 -2.37 -2.89
C SER A 83 -36.01 -3.62 -2.92
N GLY A 84 -35.48 -4.78 -2.51
CA GLY A 84 -36.26 -6.01 -2.37
C GLY A 84 -37.39 -5.88 -1.34
N ARG A 85 -37.09 -5.32 -0.17
CA ARG A 85 -38.09 -5.07 0.90
C ARG A 85 -39.22 -4.15 0.44
N TYR A 86 -38.93 -3.12 -0.36
CA TYR A 86 -39.97 -2.23 -0.91
C TYR A 86 -40.94 -2.96 -1.85
N LEU A 87 -40.44 -3.88 -2.69
CA LEU A 87 -41.28 -4.66 -3.60
C LEU A 87 -42.17 -5.66 -2.85
N GLU A 88 -41.62 -6.35 -1.85
CA GLU A 88 -42.40 -7.27 -1.00
C GLU A 88 -43.50 -6.53 -0.22
N ASN A 89 -43.16 -5.38 0.38
CA ASN A 89 -44.13 -4.56 1.09
C ASN A 89 -45.20 -3.97 0.15
N GLY A 90 -44.83 -3.55 -1.06
CA GLY A 90 -45.77 -3.10 -2.09
C GLY A 90 -46.75 -4.20 -2.53
N PHE A 91 -46.27 -5.44 -2.68
CA PHE A 91 -47.10 -6.59 -3.02
C PHE A 91 -48.08 -6.96 -1.89
N GLN A 92 -47.64 -6.90 -0.63
CA GLN A 92 -48.51 -7.14 0.54
C GLN A 92 -49.58 -6.07 0.74
N ILE A 93 -49.31 -4.81 0.40
CA ILE A 93 -50.30 -3.72 0.46
C ILE A 93 -51.41 -3.97 -0.57
N GLN A 94 -51.06 -4.28 -1.83
CA GLN A 94 -52.05 -4.61 -2.87
C GLN A 94 -52.90 -5.83 -2.50
N GLN A 95 -52.31 -6.89 -1.93
CA GLN A 95 -53.06 -8.08 -1.52
C GLN A 95 -54.03 -7.78 -0.36
N LYS A 96 -53.61 -6.98 0.63
CA LYS A 96 -54.47 -6.56 1.74
C LYS A 96 -55.61 -5.67 1.27
N ASP A 97 -55.37 -4.77 0.33
CA ASP A 97 -56.40 -3.93 -0.28
C ASP A 97 -57.42 -4.78 -1.09
N ILE A 98 -56.95 -5.79 -1.84
CA ILE A 98 -57.82 -6.75 -2.55
C ILE A 98 -58.68 -7.57 -1.58
N ILE A 99 -58.10 -8.04 -0.47
CA ILE A 99 -58.83 -8.80 0.56
C ILE A 99 -59.83 -7.90 1.29
N LEU A 100 -59.45 -6.67 1.63
CA LEU A 100 -60.33 -5.68 2.28
C LEU A 100 -61.54 -5.34 1.42
N MET A 101 -61.34 -5.13 0.11
CA MET A 101 -62.42 -4.91 -0.86
C MET A 101 -63.38 -6.12 -0.95
N SER A 102 -62.85 -7.34 -0.83
CA SER A 102 -63.65 -8.58 -0.83
C SER A 102 -64.51 -8.74 0.43
N VAL A 103 -63.98 -8.40 1.61
CA VAL A 103 -64.69 -8.53 2.90
C VAL A 103 -65.76 -7.45 3.08
N LEU A 104 -65.50 -6.23 2.59
CA LEU A 104 -66.46 -5.13 2.65
C LEU A 104 -67.57 -5.22 1.58
N GLY A 105 -67.53 -6.24 0.70
CA GLY A 105 -68.57 -6.48 -0.31
C GLY A 105 -68.66 -5.38 -1.38
N ILE A 106 -67.62 -4.55 -1.52
CA ILE A 106 -67.58 -3.47 -2.50
C ILE A 106 -67.18 -4.10 -3.83
N ARG A 107 -68.11 -4.18 -4.79
CA ARG A 107 -67.77 -4.57 -6.17
C ARG A 107 -66.82 -3.51 -6.72
N CYS A 108 -65.66 -3.95 -7.23
CA CYS A 108 -64.71 -3.08 -7.91
C CYS A 108 -65.43 -2.32 -9.05
N GLU A 109 -65.71 -1.03 -8.86
CA GLU A 109 -66.37 -0.19 -9.86
C GLU A 109 -65.39 0.36 -10.93
N ASN A 110 -64.11 -0.04 -10.89
CA ASN A 110 -63.11 0.38 -11.86
C ASN A 110 -62.08 -0.72 -12.20
N CYS A 111 -62.55 -1.94 -12.48
CA CYS A 111 -61.84 -2.76 -13.46
C CYS A 111 -62.17 -2.19 -14.85
N GLY A 112 -61.31 -1.28 -15.32
CA GLY A 112 -61.38 -0.76 -16.68
C GLY A 112 -61.32 -1.88 -17.72
N ASN A 113 -61.96 -1.63 -18.86
CA ASN A 113 -61.84 -2.37 -20.12
C ASN A 113 -60.40 -2.79 -20.46
#